data_AF-A0A2R4TB92-F1
#
_entry.id   AF-A0A2R4TB92-F1
#
_cell.length_a   1.000
_cell.length_b   1.000
_cell.length_c   1.000
_cell.angle_alpha   90.00
_cell.angle_beta   90.00
_cell.angle_gamma   90.00
#
_symmetry.space_group_name_H-M   'P 1'
#
loop_
_entity.id
_entity.type
_entity.pdbx_description
1 polymer ?
#
loop_
_entity_poly.entity_id
_entity_poly.type
_entity_poly.pdbx_seq_one_letter_code
_entity_poly.pdbx_strand_id
1 'polypeptide(L)'
;MLTPNQEEVRIQQRVAELERRFGDPGDPDNPLGLDALLAADERGELLAEAEQVLAEFRLNAEFVPIELGGRLDRIDTLGRVLRGVFRRDASLGLGYGATTFIAAIAIWTAGTPEQQRRVADLLLGGGRLAVAYHELAHGNDFVRNEFSATPTDDGFVISGAKHVINNVERAEALVLFSRTEESVGSRSHSVLLVDKAVLPADRYGYLPRYETVGVRGCQNAGVEFTDCPLPADALVGKLGDGVELALRSFQITRSVLPSMILGGGDTALRTAVGFALDRKLYHRSVLEIPHARATIVGAFTDLLISDCLALAATRAVHLVPEATSVYAAAVKYLLPKLLTETAYDLSIVLGANFYVRNGAYGAFQKHVRDLPMISLGHAGTAACQATIIPQLPRLARTAWFTGKGAPEGLFRIRDGLPPLDPARLVLVAGSDALIASLEGAAESIAGTEGRRAGEYTEALTTLAAALEDELRSLQAECRDMAPKDRTVLASPKAYAIADRYTLLLAGAACLGVWRHQDPDDDPFLASPAWLAAALTRLVKRLGHPLPKLPDGWENQLLNEVLNRYHEARSYDLYDTPIAG
;
A
#
# COMPACT_ATOMS: atom_id res chain seq x y z
N MET A 1 23.54 2.73 18.45
CA MET A 1 22.30 2.08 17.98
C MET A 1 21.32 2.11 19.13
N LEU A 2 20.05 2.42 18.87
CA LEU A 2 18.99 2.37 19.86
C LEU A 2 18.63 0.91 20.14
N THR A 3 18.04 0.62 21.29
CA THR A 3 17.40 -0.70 21.51
C THR A 3 16.08 -0.77 20.72
N PRO A 4 15.59 -1.98 20.34
CA PRO A 4 14.31 -2.11 19.63
C PRO A 4 13.15 -1.39 20.33
N ASN A 5 13.11 -1.43 21.67
CA ASN A 5 12.10 -0.73 22.46
C ASN A 5 12.21 0.81 22.32
N GLN A 6 13.43 1.36 22.30
CA GLN A 6 13.65 2.80 22.08
C GLN A 6 13.24 3.24 20.66
N GLU A 7 13.44 2.37 19.66
CA GLU A 7 13.00 2.64 18.29
C GLU A 7 11.47 2.68 18.18
N GLU A 8 10.78 1.69 18.75
CA GLU A 8 9.32 1.64 18.77
C GLU A 8 8.71 2.86 19.46
N VAL A 9 9.23 3.26 20.64
CA VAL A 9 8.79 4.48 21.34
C VAL A 9 8.94 5.72 20.45
N ARG A 10 10.04 5.86 19.71
CA ARG A 10 10.26 6.99 18.80
C ARG A 10 9.28 6.97 17.63
N ILE A 11 8.92 5.80 17.11
CA ILE A 11 7.90 5.66 16.05
C ILE A 11 6.54 6.10 16.59
N GLN A 12 6.14 5.63 17.76
CA GLN A 12 4.88 6.01 18.40
C GLN A 12 4.81 7.51 18.66
N GLN A 13 5.89 8.13 19.15
CA GLN A 13 5.96 9.59 19.33
C GLN A 13 5.81 10.35 18.02
N ARG A 14 6.40 9.88 16.92
CA ARG A 14 6.24 10.49 15.58
C ARG A 14 4.79 10.43 15.10
N VAL A 15 4.14 9.27 15.25
CA VAL A 15 2.73 9.09 14.86
C VAL A 15 1.81 9.97 15.72
N ALA A 16 2.01 9.96 17.04
CA ALA A 16 1.24 10.76 17.98
C ALA A 16 1.41 12.27 17.76
N GLU A 17 2.62 12.73 17.44
CA GLU A 17 2.87 14.13 17.08
C GLU A 17 2.05 14.55 15.86
N LEU A 18 2.03 13.71 14.82
CA LEU A 18 1.29 13.99 13.60
C LEU A 18 -0.22 14.00 13.85
N GLU A 19 -0.76 13.02 14.58
CA GLU A 19 -2.18 12.99 14.98
C GLU A 19 -2.57 14.24 15.79
N ARG A 20 -1.74 14.63 16.77
CA ARG A 20 -1.98 15.83 17.59
C ARG A 20 -2.01 17.11 16.74
N ARG A 21 -1.15 17.21 15.73
CA ARG A 21 -1.13 18.38 14.83
C ARG A 21 -2.37 18.47 13.94
N PHE A 22 -2.94 17.33 13.54
CA PHE A 22 -4.20 17.31 12.80
C PHE A 22 -5.43 17.54 13.69
N GLY A 23 -5.36 17.18 14.97
CA GLY A 23 -6.45 17.37 15.93
C GLY A 23 -7.66 16.46 15.70
N ASP A 24 -8.72 16.64 16.49
CA ASP A 24 -9.98 15.89 16.32
C ASP A 24 -10.63 16.27 14.97
N PRO A 25 -10.88 15.31 14.05
CA PRO A 25 -11.51 15.63 12.77
C PRO A 25 -12.97 16.11 12.92
N GLY A 26 -13.66 15.71 13.98
CA GLY A 26 -15.05 16.05 14.26
C GLY A 26 -15.25 17.38 15.02
N ASP A 27 -14.18 17.98 15.53
CA ASP A 27 -14.24 19.27 16.21
C ASP A 27 -14.56 20.40 15.20
N PRO A 28 -15.70 21.11 15.35
CA PRO A 28 -16.09 22.19 14.44
C PRO A 28 -15.14 23.40 14.47
N ASP A 29 -14.36 23.56 15.55
CA ASP A 29 -13.39 24.64 15.69
C ASP A 29 -12.01 24.26 15.15
N ASN A 30 -11.81 23.01 14.72
CA ASN A 30 -10.56 22.56 14.12
C ASN A 30 -10.46 23.04 12.65
N PRO A 31 -9.48 23.90 12.30
CA PRO A 31 -9.29 24.35 10.92
C PRO A 31 -8.85 23.23 9.96
N LEU A 32 -8.47 22.07 10.50
CA LEU A 32 -8.09 20.86 9.77
C LEU A 32 -9.18 19.77 9.84
N GLY A 33 -10.36 20.13 10.35
CA GLY A 33 -11.52 19.25 10.51
C GLY A 33 -12.14 18.81 9.18
N LEU A 34 -13.12 17.91 9.26
CA LEU A 34 -13.74 17.28 8.08
C LEU A 34 -14.34 18.30 7.12
N ASP A 35 -15.00 19.34 7.61
CA ASP A 35 -15.66 20.33 6.75
C ASP A 35 -14.63 21.18 5.97
N ALA A 36 -13.49 21.51 6.55
CA ALA A 36 -12.41 22.23 5.87
C ALA A 36 -11.80 21.38 4.74
N LEU A 37 -11.54 20.11 5.03
CA LEU A 37 -11.03 19.14 4.03
C LEU A 37 -12.03 18.91 2.89
N LEU A 38 -13.33 18.81 3.21
CA LEU A 38 -14.38 18.68 2.20
C LEU A 38 -14.51 19.93 1.35
N ALA A 39 -14.41 21.12 1.95
CA ALA A 39 -14.42 22.37 1.20
C ALA A 39 -13.23 22.49 0.23
N ALA A 40 -12.05 22.02 0.62
CA ALA A 40 -10.89 21.94 -0.27
C ALA A 40 -11.10 20.93 -1.41
N ASP A 41 -11.68 19.76 -1.13
CA ASP A 41 -12.01 18.76 -2.16
C ASP A 41 -13.00 19.29 -3.20
N GLU A 42 -14.01 20.06 -2.80
CA GLU A 42 -14.97 20.68 -3.73
C GLU A 42 -14.31 21.75 -4.63
N ARG A 43 -13.23 22.39 -4.16
CA ARG A 43 -12.42 23.31 -4.99
C ARG A 43 -11.38 22.58 -5.86
N GLY A 44 -11.18 21.28 -5.64
CA GLY A 44 -10.14 20.52 -6.33
C GLY A 44 -8.73 20.93 -5.90
N GLU A 45 -8.55 21.29 -4.63
CA GLU A 45 -7.30 21.78 -4.06
C GLU A 45 -6.89 20.94 -2.84
N LEU A 46 -5.61 21.02 -2.46
CA LEU A 46 -5.17 20.57 -1.13
C LEU A 46 -5.48 21.66 -0.12
N LEU A 47 -5.84 21.28 1.11
CA LEU A 47 -6.04 22.24 2.20
C LEU A 47 -4.68 22.83 2.60
N ALA A 48 -4.49 24.14 2.42
CA ALA A 48 -3.21 24.81 2.61
C ALA A 48 -2.69 24.72 4.06
N GLU A 49 -3.59 24.83 5.04
CA GLU A 49 -3.29 24.69 6.46
C GLU A 49 -2.80 23.27 6.79
N ALA A 50 -3.37 22.25 6.13
CA ALA A 50 -2.92 20.88 6.26
C ALA A 50 -1.55 20.66 5.61
N GLU A 51 -1.27 21.31 4.47
CA GLU A 51 0.07 21.30 3.88
C GLU A 51 1.10 21.94 4.82
N GLN A 52 0.76 23.05 5.47
CA GLN A 52 1.63 23.72 6.43
C GLN A 52 1.96 22.81 7.61
N VAL A 53 0.98 22.07 8.14
CA VAL A 53 1.22 21.08 9.20
C VAL A 53 2.25 20.03 8.77
N LEU A 54 2.15 19.52 7.54
CA LEU A 54 3.10 18.54 7.01
C LEU A 54 4.49 19.13 6.79
N ALA A 55 4.58 20.41 6.38
CA ALA A 55 5.84 21.13 6.25
C ALA A 55 6.52 21.33 7.60
N GLU A 56 5.77 21.77 8.62
CA GLU A 56 6.28 21.97 9.98
C GLU A 56 6.69 20.65 10.66
N PHE A 57 5.96 19.57 10.39
CA PHE A 57 6.34 18.20 10.80
C PHE A 57 7.61 17.70 10.09
N ARG A 58 8.02 18.40 9.03
CA ARG A 58 9.11 18.00 8.11
C ARG A 58 8.83 16.64 7.49
N LEU A 59 7.63 16.44 6.94
CA LEU A 59 7.24 15.16 6.35
C LEU A 59 8.23 14.68 5.28
N ASN A 60 8.82 15.58 4.48
CA ASN A 60 9.80 15.21 3.47
C ASN A 60 11.04 14.49 4.05
N ALA A 61 11.38 14.74 5.32
CA ALA A 61 12.46 14.01 5.98
C ALA A 61 12.14 12.52 6.13
N GLU A 62 10.87 12.12 6.22
CA GLU A 62 10.47 10.69 6.20
C GLU A 62 10.75 10.01 4.85
N PHE A 63 11.03 10.76 3.79
CA PHE A 63 11.34 10.22 2.46
C PHE A 63 12.84 10.15 2.14
N VAL A 64 13.68 10.65 3.06
CA VAL A 64 15.14 10.73 2.91
C VAL A 64 15.81 9.69 3.81
N PRO A 65 16.73 8.85 3.28
CA PRO A 65 17.50 7.90 4.08
C PRO A 65 18.21 8.54 5.29
N ILE A 66 18.31 7.81 6.40
CA ILE A 66 18.96 8.33 7.62
C ILE A 66 20.44 8.69 7.39
N GLU A 67 21.13 7.98 6.49
CA GLU A 67 22.53 8.23 6.12
C GLU A 67 22.72 9.56 5.37
N LEU A 68 21.62 10.10 4.82
CA LEU A 68 21.57 11.39 4.13
C LEU A 68 20.90 12.48 4.98
N GLY A 69 20.72 12.24 6.28
CA GLY A 69 20.18 13.22 7.23
C GLY A 69 18.65 13.22 7.40
N GLY A 70 17.97 12.26 6.78
CA GLY A 70 16.52 12.10 6.90
C GLY A 70 16.07 11.18 8.03
N ARG A 71 14.87 10.62 7.88
CA ARG A 71 14.17 9.75 8.84
C ARG A 71 13.69 8.42 8.23
N LEU A 72 13.96 8.17 6.94
CA LEU A 72 13.65 6.91 6.28
C LEU A 72 14.65 5.84 6.71
N ASP A 73 14.28 5.04 7.70
CA ASP A 73 15.02 3.86 8.14
C ASP A 73 14.36 2.56 7.64
N ARG A 74 13.04 2.49 7.76
CA ARG A 74 12.23 1.30 7.54
C ARG A 74 10.95 1.61 6.79
N ILE A 75 10.61 0.71 5.86
CA ILE A 75 9.45 0.86 5.00
C ILE A 75 8.14 0.66 5.76
N ASP A 76 8.10 -0.23 6.76
CA ASP A 76 6.92 -0.43 7.61
C ASP A 76 6.61 0.80 8.48
N THR A 77 7.65 1.41 9.06
CA THR A 77 7.55 2.68 9.80
C THR A 77 6.99 3.81 8.94
N LEU A 78 7.48 3.96 7.70
CA LEU A 78 6.99 4.99 6.79
C LEU A 78 5.48 4.85 6.56
N GLY A 79 5.01 3.62 6.33
CA GLY A 79 3.59 3.31 6.18
C GLY A 79 2.78 3.73 7.41
N ARG A 80 3.27 3.41 8.61
CA ARG A 80 2.63 3.72 9.89
C ARG A 80 2.53 5.22 10.16
N VAL A 81 3.56 5.99 9.83
CA VAL A 81 3.54 7.47 9.95
C VAL A 81 2.55 8.09 8.96
N LEU A 82 2.60 7.69 7.68
CA LEU A 82 1.75 8.29 6.65
C LEU A 82 0.28 7.89 6.77
N ARG A 83 -0.04 6.78 7.46
CA ARG A 83 -1.41 6.36 7.75
C ARG A 83 -2.23 7.46 8.43
N GLY A 84 -1.61 8.26 9.31
CA GLY A 84 -2.23 9.43 9.93
C GLY A 84 -2.73 10.46 8.91
N VAL A 85 -1.94 10.73 7.86
CA VAL A 85 -2.31 11.66 6.78
C VAL A 85 -3.44 11.08 5.93
N PHE A 86 -3.32 9.83 5.51
CA PHE A 86 -4.31 9.17 4.65
C PHE A 86 -5.65 8.92 5.37
N ARG A 87 -5.66 8.84 6.70
CA ARG A 87 -6.86 8.82 7.53
C ARG A 87 -7.66 10.13 7.43
N ARG A 88 -6.97 11.26 7.28
CA ARG A 88 -7.58 12.59 7.10
C ARG A 88 -8.00 12.81 5.66
N ASP A 89 -7.06 12.66 4.74
CA ASP A 89 -7.27 12.96 3.34
C ASP A 89 -6.24 12.25 2.45
N ALA A 90 -6.75 11.41 1.56
CA ALA A 90 -5.93 10.75 0.56
C ALA A 90 -5.34 11.71 -0.49
N SER A 91 -6.04 12.81 -0.82
CA SER A 91 -5.50 13.84 -1.72
C SER A 91 -4.27 14.48 -1.10
N LEU A 92 -4.33 14.84 0.19
CA LEU A 92 -3.19 15.34 0.96
C LEU A 92 -2.06 14.31 1.03
N GLY A 93 -2.35 13.05 1.40
CA GLY A 93 -1.33 12.00 1.50
C GLY A 93 -0.58 11.77 0.17
N LEU A 94 -1.32 11.71 -0.94
CA LEU A 94 -0.75 11.49 -2.27
C LEU A 94 -0.10 12.76 -2.83
N GLY A 95 -0.83 13.87 -2.80
CA GLY A 95 -0.53 15.14 -3.42
C GLY A 95 0.45 16.02 -2.63
N TYR A 96 0.70 15.79 -1.35
CA TYR A 96 1.79 16.46 -0.65
C TYR A 96 3.07 15.62 -0.66
N GLY A 97 2.97 14.31 -0.34
CA GLY A 97 4.13 13.51 0.03
C GLY A 97 4.40 12.29 -0.83
N ALA A 98 3.43 11.38 -0.98
CA ALA A 98 3.70 10.05 -1.52
C ALA A 98 4.23 10.07 -2.96
N THR A 99 3.80 11.00 -3.82
CA THR A 99 4.36 11.14 -5.18
C THR A 99 5.86 11.49 -5.16
N THR A 100 6.28 12.36 -4.25
CA THR A 100 7.69 12.72 -4.09
C THR A 100 8.52 11.55 -3.57
N PHE A 101 7.98 10.77 -2.64
CA PHE A 101 8.62 9.53 -2.21
C PHE A 101 8.82 8.55 -3.38
N ILE A 102 7.79 8.32 -4.22
CA ILE A 102 7.87 7.43 -5.38
C ILE A 102 9.00 7.86 -6.33
N ALA A 103 9.13 9.16 -6.59
CA ALA A 103 10.22 9.71 -7.40
C ALA A 103 11.59 9.46 -6.77
N ALA A 104 11.73 9.76 -5.48
CA ALA A 104 13.00 9.65 -4.75
C ALA A 104 13.52 8.20 -4.68
N ILE A 105 12.64 7.18 -4.63
CA ILE A 105 13.05 5.77 -4.57
C ILE A 105 13.94 5.36 -5.75
N ALA A 106 13.69 5.86 -6.96
CA ALA A 106 14.55 5.55 -8.11
C ALA A 106 15.99 6.04 -7.87
N ILE A 107 16.14 7.19 -7.21
CA ILE A 107 17.43 7.80 -6.88
C ILE A 107 18.11 7.05 -5.74
N TRP A 108 17.37 6.65 -4.70
CA TRP A 108 17.91 5.80 -3.63
C TRP A 108 18.34 4.42 -4.13
N THR A 109 17.71 3.92 -5.21
CA THR A 109 18.00 2.59 -5.75
C THR A 109 19.21 2.58 -6.67
N ALA A 110 19.42 3.62 -7.48
CA ALA A 110 20.45 3.61 -8.52
C ALA A 110 21.12 4.96 -8.82
N GLY A 111 20.78 6.02 -8.08
CA GLY A 111 21.43 7.32 -8.24
C GLY A 111 22.87 7.32 -7.75
N THR A 112 23.71 8.17 -8.34
CA THR A 112 25.08 8.39 -7.86
C THR A 112 25.07 9.05 -6.47
N PRO A 113 26.17 8.99 -5.69
CA PRO A 113 26.26 9.70 -4.41
C PRO A 113 25.91 11.20 -4.51
N GLU A 114 26.28 11.84 -5.62
CA GLU A 114 25.98 13.25 -5.89
C GLU A 114 24.48 13.47 -6.16
N GLN A 115 23.85 12.62 -6.98
CA GLN A 115 22.41 12.67 -7.22
C GLN A 115 21.62 12.41 -5.94
N GLN A 116 22.04 11.42 -5.15
CA GLN A 116 21.42 11.10 -3.87
C GLN A 116 21.52 12.27 -2.89
N ARG A 117 22.71 12.88 -2.75
CA ARG A 117 22.88 14.06 -1.89
C ARG A 117 22.05 15.25 -2.37
N ARG A 118 22.05 15.56 -3.66
CA ARG A 118 21.23 16.64 -4.25
C ARG A 118 19.74 16.45 -3.96
N VAL A 119 19.22 15.24 -4.12
CA VAL A 119 17.81 14.93 -3.85
C VAL A 119 17.52 14.99 -2.35
N ALA A 120 18.42 14.53 -1.50
CA ALA A 120 18.27 14.64 -0.05
C ALA A 120 18.21 16.11 0.39
N ASP A 121 19.14 16.94 -0.09
CA ASP A 121 19.19 18.37 0.22
C ASP A 121 17.92 19.09 -0.26
N LEU A 122 17.43 18.78 -1.47
CA LEU A 122 16.17 19.31 -1.99
C LEU A 122 14.98 18.97 -1.07
N LEU A 123 14.84 17.70 -0.70
CA LEU A 123 13.73 17.24 0.14
C LEU A 123 13.79 17.79 1.56
N LEU A 124 14.98 17.82 2.17
CA LEU A 124 15.21 18.38 3.51
C LEU A 124 15.00 19.90 3.52
N GLY A 125 15.21 20.57 2.38
CA GLY A 125 14.89 21.98 2.16
C GLY A 125 13.39 22.28 1.93
N GLY A 126 12.53 21.24 1.88
CA GLY A 126 11.09 21.38 1.64
C GLY A 126 10.69 21.31 0.16
N GLY A 127 11.65 21.15 -0.75
CA GLY A 127 11.39 20.92 -2.17
C GLY A 127 10.79 19.54 -2.44
N ARG A 128 10.39 19.32 -3.69
CA ARG A 128 9.57 18.20 -4.14
C ARG A 128 10.09 17.65 -5.46
N LEU A 129 9.85 16.35 -5.63
CA LEU A 129 10.06 15.65 -6.89
C LEU A 129 8.72 15.16 -7.43
N ALA A 130 8.61 15.16 -8.76
CA ALA A 130 7.56 14.44 -9.47
C ALA A 130 8.19 13.35 -10.35
N VAL A 131 7.41 12.35 -10.68
CA VAL A 131 7.87 11.21 -11.49
C VAL A 131 6.92 10.97 -12.65
N ALA A 132 7.52 10.74 -13.83
CA ALA A 132 6.80 10.62 -15.08
C ALA A 132 7.10 9.28 -15.76
N TYR A 133 6.35 8.24 -15.37
CA TYR A 133 6.39 6.94 -16.03
C TYR A 133 5.43 6.87 -17.23
N HIS A 134 4.18 7.25 -17.03
CA HIS A 134 3.08 6.93 -17.93
C HIS A 134 2.78 8.02 -18.96
N GLU A 135 2.34 7.58 -20.13
CA GLU A 135 1.64 8.37 -21.14
C GLU A 135 0.23 7.79 -21.32
N LEU A 136 -0.76 8.65 -21.55
CA LEU A 136 -2.16 8.20 -21.73
C LEU A 136 -2.32 7.23 -22.90
N ALA A 137 -1.52 7.40 -23.96
CA ALA A 137 -1.54 6.56 -25.16
C ALA A 137 -1.17 5.09 -24.89
N HIS A 138 -0.38 4.81 -23.83
CA HIS A 138 0.19 3.48 -23.58
C HIS A 138 -0.22 2.86 -22.23
N GLY A 139 -0.83 3.64 -21.33
CA GLY A 139 -1.42 3.13 -20.09
C GLY A 139 -0.44 2.29 -19.25
N ASN A 140 -0.80 1.03 -18.99
CA ASN A 140 0.03 0.08 -18.23
C ASN A 140 1.20 -0.52 -19.03
N ASP A 141 1.22 -0.39 -20.36
CA ASP A 141 2.35 -0.78 -21.22
C ASP A 141 3.35 0.38 -21.34
N PHE A 142 3.94 0.74 -20.19
CA PHE A 142 4.81 1.91 -20.08
C PHE A 142 6.11 1.79 -20.92
N VAL A 143 6.39 0.63 -21.52
CA VAL A 143 7.56 0.38 -22.39
C VAL A 143 7.30 0.83 -23.84
N ARG A 144 6.07 1.19 -24.21
CA ARG A 144 5.76 1.77 -25.54
C ARG A 144 5.83 3.29 -25.62
N ASN A 145 6.30 3.92 -24.54
CA ASN A 145 6.46 5.36 -24.35
C ASN A 145 7.10 6.09 -25.56
N GLU A 146 6.47 7.15 -26.02
CA GLU A 146 6.92 8.00 -27.14
C GLU A 146 7.94 9.05 -26.68
N PHE A 147 7.86 9.50 -25.42
CA PHE A 147 8.82 10.44 -24.81
C PHE A 147 10.26 9.92 -24.93
N SER A 148 11.09 10.67 -25.67
CA SER A 148 12.43 10.26 -26.04
C SER A 148 13.50 11.07 -25.32
N ALA A 149 14.59 10.40 -24.98
CA ALA A 149 15.85 11.00 -24.58
C ALA A 149 16.95 10.50 -25.54
N THR A 150 17.32 11.32 -26.51
CA THR A 150 18.34 10.97 -27.51
C THR A 150 19.72 11.20 -26.91
N PRO A 151 20.58 10.17 -26.77
CA PRO A 151 21.96 10.36 -26.31
C PRO A 151 22.76 11.24 -27.27
N THR A 152 23.62 12.10 -26.71
CA THR A 152 24.58 12.95 -27.43
C THR A 152 25.98 12.78 -26.84
N ASP A 153 27.00 13.40 -27.44
CA ASP A 153 28.37 13.34 -26.93
C ASP A 153 28.50 13.93 -25.51
N ASP A 154 27.67 14.91 -25.16
CA ASP A 154 27.72 15.66 -23.89
C ASP A 154 26.56 15.32 -22.92
N GLY A 155 25.64 14.43 -23.31
CA GLY A 155 24.50 14.04 -22.47
C GLY A 155 23.29 13.55 -23.27
N PHE A 156 22.17 14.25 -23.14
CA PHE A 156 20.90 13.87 -23.76
C PHE A 156 20.14 15.08 -24.33
N VAL A 157 19.27 14.83 -25.28
CA VAL A 157 18.22 15.76 -25.71
C VAL A 157 16.87 15.11 -25.49
N ILE A 158 16.01 15.72 -24.67
CA ILE A 158 14.67 15.20 -24.37
C ILE A 158 13.58 15.93 -25.16
N SER A 159 12.63 15.15 -25.69
CA SER A 159 11.52 15.66 -26.50
C SER A 159 10.27 14.80 -26.32
N GLY A 160 9.10 15.44 -26.37
CA GLY A 160 7.79 14.81 -26.26
C GLY A 160 7.00 15.26 -25.02
N ALA A 161 5.89 14.57 -24.74
CA ALA A 161 4.94 14.98 -23.70
C ALA A 161 4.59 13.84 -22.73
N LYS A 162 4.59 14.17 -21.43
CA LYS A 162 4.07 13.31 -20.37
C LYS A 162 2.77 13.91 -19.85
N HIS A 163 1.68 13.15 -19.92
CA HIS A 163 0.34 13.74 -19.85
C HIS A 163 -0.25 13.79 -18.44
N VAL A 164 0.04 12.81 -17.58
CA VAL A 164 -0.60 12.70 -16.26
C VAL A 164 0.46 12.50 -15.21
N ILE A 165 0.98 13.61 -14.70
CA ILE A 165 1.98 13.66 -13.63
C ILE A 165 1.42 14.47 -12.49
N ASN A 166 1.26 13.81 -11.33
CA ASN A 166 0.87 14.51 -10.12
C ASN A 166 1.98 15.49 -9.70
N ASN A 167 1.60 16.73 -9.41
CA ASN A 167 2.45 17.81 -8.92
C ASN A 167 3.60 18.24 -9.84
N VAL A 168 3.52 18.00 -11.16
CA VAL A 168 4.60 18.40 -12.08
C VAL A 168 4.92 19.90 -12.02
N GLU A 169 3.90 20.74 -11.82
CA GLU A 169 4.05 22.19 -11.67
C GLU A 169 4.73 22.57 -10.35
N ARG A 170 4.42 21.82 -9.28
CA ARG A 170 4.85 22.09 -7.89
C ARG A 170 6.18 21.44 -7.53
N ALA A 171 6.74 20.61 -8.41
CA ALA A 171 8.04 19.96 -8.20
C ALA A 171 9.17 20.79 -8.77
N GLU A 172 10.32 20.80 -8.11
CA GLU A 172 11.56 21.42 -8.59
C GLU A 172 12.36 20.46 -9.48
N ALA A 173 12.26 19.15 -9.23
CA ALA A 173 12.93 18.13 -10.02
C ALA A 173 11.98 17.02 -10.51
N LEU A 174 12.33 16.42 -11.65
CA LEU A 174 11.57 15.38 -12.33
C LEU A 174 12.41 14.11 -12.46
N VAL A 175 11.79 12.96 -12.19
CA VAL A 175 12.33 11.65 -12.56
C VAL A 175 11.59 11.19 -13.82
N LEU A 176 12.28 11.20 -14.96
CA LEU A 176 11.70 10.94 -16.28
C LEU A 176 12.08 9.55 -16.77
N PHE A 177 11.07 8.69 -16.97
CA PHE A 177 11.24 7.45 -17.70
C PHE A 177 11.17 7.73 -19.20
N SER A 178 12.27 7.47 -19.90
CA SER A 178 12.50 7.99 -21.25
C SER A 178 12.98 6.88 -22.17
N ARG A 179 12.48 6.85 -23.41
CA ARG A 179 12.98 5.95 -24.44
C ARG A 179 14.33 6.47 -24.93
N THR A 180 15.37 5.64 -24.80
CA THR A 180 16.75 5.98 -25.19
C THR A 180 17.26 5.19 -26.39
N GLU A 181 16.51 4.17 -26.82
CA GLU A 181 16.76 3.46 -28.08
C GLU A 181 15.47 3.29 -28.90
N GLU A 182 15.61 3.08 -30.21
CA GLU A 182 14.49 2.71 -31.08
C GLU A 182 14.09 1.24 -30.94
N SER A 183 15.03 0.39 -30.54
CA SER A 183 14.77 -1.04 -30.36
C SER A 183 13.69 -1.24 -29.28
N VAL A 184 12.80 -2.22 -29.45
CA VAL A 184 11.80 -2.56 -28.43
C VAL A 184 12.38 -3.64 -27.53
N GLY A 185 12.46 -3.38 -26.22
CA GLY A 185 12.91 -4.38 -25.26
C GLY A 185 13.12 -3.82 -23.87
N SER A 186 13.58 -4.67 -22.94
CA SER A 186 13.89 -4.26 -21.56
C SER A 186 15.05 -3.25 -21.48
N ARG A 187 15.84 -3.10 -22.55
CA ARG A 187 17.00 -2.22 -22.66
C ARG A 187 16.74 -0.88 -23.35
N SER A 188 15.51 -0.62 -23.77
CA SER A 188 15.21 0.53 -24.62
C SER A 188 14.93 1.84 -23.87
N HIS A 189 14.90 1.79 -22.55
CA HIS A 189 14.53 2.92 -21.71
C HIS A 189 15.57 3.20 -20.64
N SER A 190 15.68 4.47 -20.27
CA SER A 190 16.52 4.94 -19.18
C SER A 190 15.72 5.86 -18.26
N VAL A 191 16.25 6.10 -17.06
CA VAL A 191 15.68 7.06 -16.10
C VAL A 191 16.60 8.27 -16.02
N LEU A 192 16.01 9.46 -16.10
CA LEU A 192 16.74 10.73 -16.00
C LEU A 192 16.25 11.52 -14.78
N LEU A 193 17.17 12.11 -14.03
CA LEU A 193 16.89 13.11 -13.00
C LEU A 193 17.10 14.50 -13.62
N VAL A 194 16.02 15.27 -13.69
CA VAL A 194 16.00 16.59 -14.32
C VAL A 194 15.68 17.65 -13.29
N ASP A 195 16.58 18.61 -13.11
CA ASP A 195 16.26 19.83 -12.37
C ASP A 195 15.61 20.84 -13.32
N LYS A 196 14.42 21.33 -12.98
CA LYS A 196 13.69 22.26 -13.83
C LYS A 196 14.37 23.62 -13.94
N ALA A 197 15.23 23.99 -12.98
CA ALA A 197 15.97 25.25 -13.01
C ALA A 197 17.01 25.31 -14.13
N VAL A 198 17.45 24.17 -14.67
CA VAL A 198 18.42 24.12 -15.77
C VAL A 198 17.76 23.97 -17.16
N LEU A 199 16.44 23.79 -17.21
CA LEU A 199 15.71 23.66 -18.47
C LEU A 199 15.53 25.03 -19.15
N PRO A 200 15.70 25.12 -20.49
CA PRO A 200 15.39 26.35 -21.22
C PRO A 200 13.90 26.66 -21.15
N ALA A 201 13.54 27.82 -20.58
CA ALA A 201 12.15 28.20 -20.33
C ALA A 201 11.28 28.30 -21.59
N ASP A 202 11.88 28.47 -22.77
CA ASP A 202 11.22 28.52 -24.08
C ASP A 202 11.02 27.13 -24.71
N ARG A 203 11.52 26.06 -24.06
CA ARG A 203 11.52 24.70 -24.59
C ARG A 203 10.77 23.68 -23.74
N TYR A 204 10.18 24.08 -22.62
CA TYR A 204 9.27 23.23 -21.88
C TYR A 204 8.06 24.02 -21.39
N GLY A 205 6.93 23.33 -21.26
CA GLY A 205 5.65 23.92 -20.85
C GLY A 205 4.76 22.91 -20.14
N TYR A 206 3.76 23.40 -19.42
CA TYR A 206 2.76 22.54 -18.78
C TYR A 206 1.57 22.33 -19.72
N LEU A 207 1.07 21.10 -19.71
CA LEU A 207 -0.19 20.75 -20.36
C LEU A 207 -1.34 20.88 -19.35
N PRO A 208 -2.60 21.04 -19.83
CA PRO A 208 -3.75 21.21 -18.96
C PRO A 208 -3.88 20.12 -17.89
N ARG A 209 -4.37 20.54 -16.71
CA ARG A 209 -4.72 19.66 -15.60
C ARG A 209 -5.91 18.75 -15.98
N TYR A 210 -5.83 17.49 -15.58
CA TYR A 210 -6.94 16.54 -15.62
C TYR A 210 -7.75 16.60 -14.32
N GLU A 211 -9.06 16.81 -14.47
CA GLU A 211 -10.00 16.67 -13.37
C GLU A 211 -10.30 15.19 -13.12
N THR A 212 -10.31 14.78 -11.85
CA THR A 212 -10.54 13.39 -11.43
C THR A 212 -11.77 13.25 -10.56
N VAL A 213 -12.41 12.08 -10.59
CA VAL A 213 -13.63 11.81 -9.79
C VAL A 213 -13.35 11.72 -8.29
N GLY A 214 -12.14 11.28 -7.94
CA GLY A 214 -11.59 11.24 -6.58
C GLY A 214 -10.16 11.77 -6.58
N VAL A 215 -9.56 11.89 -5.41
CA VAL A 215 -8.30 12.58 -5.13
C VAL A 215 -8.23 13.96 -5.80
N ARG A 216 -9.34 14.72 -5.74
CA ARG A 216 -9.54 15.95 -6.52
C ARG A 216 -8.51 17.02 -6.22
N GLY A 217 -7.93 17.02 -5.01
CA GLY A 217 -6.87 17.96 -4.64
C GLY A 217 -5.52 17.69 -5.31
N CYS A 218 -5.30 16.48 -5.85
CA CYS A 218 -4.06 16.14 -6.56
C CYS A 218 -3.97 16.90 -7.89
N GLN A 219 -2.81 17.49 -8.15
CA GLN A 219 -2.54 18.30 -9.33
C GLN A 219 -2.00 17.42 -10.45
N ASN A 220 -2.90 16.68 -11.12
CA ASN A 220 -2.55 15.82 -12.25
C ASN A 220 -2.49 16.64 -13.54
N ALA A 221 -1.32 17.15 -13.91
CA ALA A 221 -1.11 17.90 -15.14
C ALA A 221 -0.05 17.22 -16.02
N GLY A 222 0.10 17.69 -17.25
CA GLY A 222 1.17 17.21 -18.12
C GLY A 222 2.33 18.20 -18.24
N VAL A 223 3.41 17.74 -18.85
CA VAL A 223 4.56 18.57 -19.22
C VAL A 223 5.03 18.13 -20.60
N GLU A 224 5.40 19.09 -21.42
CA GLU A 224 5.98 18.87 -22.74
C GLU A 224 7.36 19.49 -22.85
N PHE A 225 8.21 18.88 -23.67
CA PHE A 225 9.58 19.29 -23.91
C PHE A 225 9.85 19.30 -25.41
N THR A 226 10.55 20.34 -25.87
CA THR A 226 10.95 20.53 -27.27
C THR A 226 12.47 20.65 -27.33
N ASP A 227 13.15 19.54 -27.60
CA ASP A 227 14.60 19.46 -27.77
C ASP A 227 15.39 20.13 -26.63
N CYS A 228 15.05 19.76 -25.39
CA CYS A 228 15.72 20.25 -24.19
C CYS A 228 17.04 19.50 -23.96
N PRO A 229 18.20 20.19 -23.95
CA PRO A 229 19.47 19.55 -23.63
C PRO A 229 19.56 19.23 -22.14
N LEU A 230 20.14 18.09 -21.82
CA LEU A 230 20.47 17.66 -20.47
C LEU A 230 21.92 17.18 -20.40
N PRO A 231 22.63 17.44 -19.30
CA PRO A 231 23.98 16.92 -19.09
C PRO A 231 23.99 15.40 -18.91
N ALA A 232 25.15 14.78 -19.16
CA ALA A 232 25.33 13.33 -18.99
C ALA A 232 25.05 12.82 -17.56
N ASP A 233 25.26 13.67 -16.54
CA ASP A 233 24.97 13.36 -15.13
C ASP A 233 23.47 13.37 -14.77
N ALA A 234 22.58 13.68 -15.74
CA ALA A 234 21.15 13.48 -15.59
C ALA A 234 20.77 11.98 -15.58
N LEU A 235 21.60 11.09 -16.12
CA LEU A 235 21.33 9.65 -16.17
C LEU A 235 21.35 9.03 -14.76
N VAL A 236 20.26 8.35 -14.40
CA VAL A 236 20.15 7.57 -13.15
C VAL A 236 20.43 6.10 -13.47
N GLY A 237 21.40 5.51 -12.78
CA GLY A 237 21.85 4.15 -13.06
C GLY A 237 22.63 4.05 -14.36
N LYS A 238 22.22 3.16 -15.27
CA LYS A 238 22.90 2.91 -16.56
C LYS A 238 21.96 3.11 -17.74
N LEU A 239 22.55 3.46 -18.88
CA LEU A 239 21.82 3.58 -20.14
C LEU A 239 21.16 2.24 -20.47
N GLY A 240 19.84 2.28 -20.71
CA GLY A 240 19.02 1.12 -21.02
C GLY A 240 18.52 0.32 -19.80
N ASP A 241 18.94 0.62 -18.57
CA ASP A 241 18.49 -0.12 -17.37
C ASP A 241 17.16 0.39 -16.80
N GLY A 242 16.47 1.30 -17.48
CA GLY A 242 15.30 2.00 -16.96
C GLY A 242 14.16 1.07 -16.56
N VAL A 243 13.85 0.04 -17.37
CA VAL A 243 12.76 -0.92 -17.06
C VAL A 243 13.08 -1.69 -15.79
N GLU A 244 14.33 -2.17 -15.66
CA GLU A 244 14.79 -2.89 -14.47
C GLU A 244 14.74 -2.01 -13.22
N LEU A 245 15.24 -0.77 -13.33
CA LEU A 245 15.22 0.20 -12.24
C LEU A 245 13.79 0.53 -11.80
N ALA A 246 12.87 0.76 -12.74
CA ALA A 246 11.47 1.03 -12.42
C ALA A 246 10.83 -0.15 -11.69
N LEU A 247 11.01 -1.37 -12.19
CA LEU A 247 10.44 -2.58 -11.57
C LEU A 247 11.04 -2.87 -10.19
N ARG A 248 12.33 -2.60 -9.96
CA ARG A 248 12.94 -2.70 -8.62
C ARG A 248 12.40 -1.63 -7.67
N SER A 249 12.29 -0.38 -8.12
CA SER A 249 11.72 0.73 -7.34
C SER A 249 10.25 0.49 -6.97
N PHE A 250 9.49 -0.15 -7.88
CA PHE A 250 8.10 -0.53 -7.63
C PHE A 250 7.94 -1.54 -6.51
N GLN A 251 8.94 -2.36 -6.20
CA GLN A 251 8.84 -3.31 -5.08
C GLN A 251 8.74 -2.58 -3.73
N ILE A 252 9.46 -1.46 -3.58
CA ILE A 252 9.41 -0.63 -2.36
C ILE A 252 8.10 0.16 -2.31
N THR A 253 7.74 0.83 -3.40
CA THR A 253 6.54 1.69 -3.40
C THR A 253 5.24 0.89 -3.33
N ARG A 254 5.15 -0.24 -4.05
CA ARG A 254 3.98 -1.13 -4.02
C ARG A 254 3.82 -1.87 -2.70
N SER A 255 4.88 -2.08 -1.93
CA SER A 255 4.75 -2.69 -0.60
C SER A 255 4.17 -1.72 0.42
N VAL A 256 4.55 -0.43 0.37
CA VAL A 256 4.19 0.54 1.42
C VAL A 256 2.94 1.37 1.16
N LEU A 257 2.69 1.80 -0.09
CA LEU A 257 1.52 2.66 -0.36
C LEU A 257 0.18 2.02 0.07
N PRO A 258 -0.05 0.70 -0.13
CA PRO A 258 -1.26 0.05 0.36
C PRO A 258 -1.44 0.16 1.88
N SER A 259 -0.35 0.14 2.66
CA SER A 259 -0.42 0.23 4.12
C SER A 259 -0.84 1.62 4.61
N MET A 260 -0.55 2.67 3.83
CA MET A 260 -0.95 4.04 4.13
C MET A 260 -2.46 4.24 3.90
N ILE A 261 -2.99 3.69 2.80
CA ILE A 261 -4.39 3.84 2.37
C ILE A 261 -5.37 3.25 3.38
N LEU A 262 -4.94 2.25 4.18
CA LEU A 262 -5.74 1.68 5.27
C LEU A 262 -6.27 2.73 6.26
N GLY A 263 -5.59 3.88 6.40
CA GLY A 263 -6.08 5.00 7.20
C GLY A 263 -7.46 5.49 6.75
N GLY A 264 -7.75 5.54 5.44
CA GLY A 264 -9.08 5.91 4.94
C GLY A 264 -10.14 4.83 5.21
N GLY A 265 -9.74 3.56 5.20
CA GLY A 265 -10.61 2.44 5.59
C GLY A 265 -11.01 2.48 7.07
N ASP A 266 -10.07 2.88 7.95
CA ASP A 266 -10.32 3.14 9.38
C ASP A 266 -11.39 4.22 9.56
N THR A 267 -11.23 5.38 8.90
CA THR A 267 -12.22 6.47 8.93
C THR A 267 -13.58 6.03 8.41
N ALA A 268 -13.61 5.22 7.35
CA ALA A 268 -14.86 4.70 6.79
C ALA A 268 -15.59 3.78 7.78
N LEU A 269 -14.86 2.85 8.43
CA LEU A 269 -15.41 1.98 9.46
C LEU A 269 -15.89 2.78 10.67
N ARG A 270 -15.09 3.74 11.15
CA ARG A 270 -15.45 4.60 12.27
C ARG A 270 -16.75 5.36 12.03
N THR A 271 -16.93 5.89 10.82
CA THR A 271 -18.16 6.58 10.42
C THR A 271 -19.38 5.66 10.49
N ALA A 272 -19.24 4.42 10.02
CA ALA A 272 -20.32 3.43 10.09
C ALA A 272 -20.61 2.96 11.51
N VAL A 273 -19.59 2.79 12.35
CA VAL A 273 -19.75 2.44 13.78
C VAL A 273 -20.50 3.54 14.53
N GLY A 274 -20.09 4.81 14.38
CA GLY A 274 -20.79 5.94 14.99
C GLY A 274 -22.24 6.04 14.56
N PHE A 275 -22.50 5.89 13.25
CA PHE A 275 -23.86 5.81 12.74
C PHE A 275 -24.66 4.66 13.35
N ALA A 276 -24.06 3.47 13.45
CA ALA A 276 -24.75 2.28 13.95
C ALA A 276 -25.10 2.39 15.44
N LEU A 277 -24.27 3.06 16.23
CA LEU A 277 -24.50 3.34 17.65
C LEU A 277 -25.65 4.34 17.83
N ASP A 278 -25.61 5.47 17.12
CA ASP A 278 -26.55 6.58 17.33
C ASP A 278 -27.92 6.33 16.68
N ARG A 279 -27.95 5.66 15.53
CA ARG A 279 -29.18 5.49 14.75
C ARG A 279 -30.06 4.39 15.33
N LYS A 280 -31.35 4.69 15.47
CA LYS A 280 -32.38 3.70 15.80
C LYS A 280 -33.26 3.37 14.59
N LEU A 281 -33.45 2.08 14.32
CA LEU A 281 -34.41 1.53 13.35
C LEU A 281 -35.21 0.43 14.03
N TYR A 282 -36.51 0.33 13.75
CA TYR A 282 -37.39 -0.68 14.36
C TYR A 282 -37.30 -0.70 15.91
N HIS A 283 -37.17 0.50 16.51
CA HIS A 283 -37.00 0.72 17.96
C HIS A 283 -35.73 0.15 18.59
N ARG A 284 -34.73 -0.23 17.79
CA ARG A 284 -33.43 -0.77 18.24
C ARG A 284 -32.28 0.01 17.63
N SER A 285 -31.11 -0.05 18.24
CA SER A 285 -29.88 0.46 17.60
C SER A 285 -29.64 -0.29 16.29
N VAL A 286 -29.11 0.39 15.27
CA VAL A 286 -28.68 -0.28 14.02
C VAL A 286 -27.64 -1.37 14.33
N LEU A 287 -26.82 -1.19 15.37
CA LEU A 287 -25.83 -2.18 15.80
C LEU A 287 -26.45 -3.51 16.30
N GLU A 288 -27.71 -3.50 16.73
CA GLU A 288 -28.45 -4.71 17.13
C GLU A 288 -29.02 -5.48 15.93
N ILE A 289 -28.99 -4.90 14.73
CA ILE A 289 -29.45 -5.56 13.52
C ILE A 289 -28.36 -6.54 13.06
N PRO A 290 -28.64 -7.85 12.96
CA PRO A 290 -27.63 -8.86 12.66
C PRO A 290 -26.81 -8.58 11.40
N HIS A 291 -27.46 -8.07 10.35
CA HIS A 291 -26.76 -7.74 9.11
C HIS A 291 -25.77 -6.57 9.30
N ALA A 292 -26.17 -5.48 9.94
CA ALA A 292 -25.30 -4.33 10.17
C ALA A 292 -24.11 -4.70 11.08
N ARG A 293 -24.38 -5.48 12.13
CA ARG A 293 -23.34 -6.03 13.01
C ARG A 293 -22.33 -6.87 12.23
N ALA A 294 -22.79 -7.85 11.46
CA ALA A 294 -21.92 -8.72 10.67
C ALA A 294 -21.11 -7.93 9.63
N THR A 295 -21.68 -6.87 9.05
CA THR A 295 -20.97 -5.98 8.14
C THR A 295 -19.85 -5.20 8.83
N ILE A 296 -20.09 -4.63 10.02
CA ILE A 296 -19.08 -3.90 10.80
C ILE A 296 -17.94 -4.84 11.23
N VAL A 297 -18.27 -6.02 11.76
CA VAL A 297 -17.27 -7.03 12.13
C VAL A 297 -16.49 -7.51 10.91
N GLY A 298 -17.18 -7.72 9.78
CA GLY A 298 -16.58 -8.09 8.51
C GLY A 298 -15.59 -7.04 7.98
N ALA A 299 -15.96 -5.76 8.04
CA ALA A 299 -15.12 -4.64 7.65
C ALA A 299 -13.86 -4.55 8.51
N PHE A 300 -14.00 -4.68 9.84
CA PHE A 300 -12.83 -4.74 10.73
C PHE A 300 -11.91 -5.91 10.40
N THR A 301 -12.49 -7.08 10.12
CA THR A 301 -11.72 -8.27 9.73
C THR A 301 -10.97 -8.05 8.40
N ASP A 302 -11.60 -7.40 7.41
CA ASP A 302 -10.97 -7.09 6.12
C ASP A 302 -9.81 -6.07 6.26
N LEU A 303 -9.92 -5.11 7.20
CA LEU A 303 -8.81 -4.23 7.56
C LEU A 303 -7.64 -5.02 8.17
N LEU A 304 -7.92 -5.94 9.10
CA LEU A 304 -6.88 -6.79 9.73
C LEU A 304 -6.19 -7.70 8.70
N ILE A 305 -6.94 -8.34 7.81
CA ILE A 305 -6.39 -9.17 6.71
C ILE A 305 -5.45 -8.32 5.85
N SER A 306 -5.92 -7.13 5.46
CA SER A 306 -5.18 -6.21 4.60
C SER A 306 -3.89 -5.73 5.28
N ASP A 307 -3.96 -5.41 6.57
CA ASP A 307 -2.81 -4.93 7.33
C ASP A 307 -1.79 -6.04 7.60
N CYS A 308 -2.23 -7.29 7.83
CA CYS A 308 -1.32 -8.44 7.93
C CYS A 308 -0.50 -8.63 6.65
N LEU A 309 -1.16 -8.57 5.48
CA LEU A 309 -0.46 -8.69 4.20
C LEU A 309 0.46 -7.50 3.93
N ALA A 310 0.03 -6.28 4.28
CA ALA A 310 0.84 -5.07 4.13
C ALA A 310 2.06 -5.07 5.05
N LEU A 311 1.91 -5.54 6.29
CA LEU A 311 3.01 -5.74 7.23
C LEU A 311 4.03 -6.73 6.64
N ALA A 312 3.59 -7.91 6.20
CA ALA A 312 4.48 -8.90 5.61
C ALA A 312 5.22 -8.35 4.38
N ALA A 313 4.53 -7.62 3.50
CA ALA A 313 5.12 -7.05 2.29
C ALA A 313 6.13 -5.93 2.59
N THR A 314 5.83 -5.01 3.51
CA THR A 314 6.74 -3.92 3.89
C THR A 314 7.99 -4.42 4.61
N ARG A 315 7.84 -5.43 5.48
CA ARG A 315 8.96 -6.04 6.20
C ARG A 315 9.79 -6.98 5.31
N ALA A 316 9.18 -7.56 4.27
CA ALA A 316 9.89 -8.37 3.28
C ALA A 316 10.97 -7.60 2.53
N VAL A 317 10.78 -6.31 2.27
CA VAL A 317 11.79 -5.45 1.63
C VAL A 317 13.11 -5.45 2.40
N HIS A 318 13.05 -5.66 3.72
CA HIS A 318 14.22 -5.69 4.60
C HIS A 318 14.75 -7.12 4.82
N LEU A 319 13.85 -8.07 5.08
CA LEU A 319 14.23 -9.41 5.54
C LEU A 319 14.45 -10.40 4.39
N VAL A 320 13.63 -10.32 3.35
CA VAL A 320 13.64 -11.21 2.17
C VAL A 320 13.46 -10.40 0.87
N PRO A 321 14.30 -9.38 0.60
CA PRO A 321 14.21 -8.53 -0.59
C PRO A 321 14.12 -9.33 -1.90
N GLU A 322 14.76 -10.50 -1.95
CA GLU A 322 14.76 -11.39 -3.12
C GLU A 322 13.39 -12.01 -3.44
N ALA A 323 12.42 -11.97 -2.51
CA ALA A 323 11.05 -12.44 -2.69
C ALA A 323 10.03 -11.28 -2.83
N THR A 324 10.48 -10.03 -2.67
CA THR A 324 9.58 -8.87 -2.55
C THR A 324 8.80 -8.59 -3.84
N SER A 325 9.31 -8.99 -5.00
CA SER A 325 8.65 -8.75 -6.30
C SER A 325 7.22 -9.30 -6.36
N VAL A 326 6.96 -10.47 -5.75
CA VAL A 326 5.63 -11.08 -5.68
C VAL A 326 4.80 -10.53 -4.52
N TYR A 327 5.39 -10.29 -3.35
CA TYR A 327 4.64 -9.80 -2.17
C TYR A 327 4.16 -8.35 -2.35
N ALA A 328 5.02 -7.47 -2.87
CA ALA A 328 4.65 -6.08 -3.14
C ALA A 328 3.56 -5.99 -4.22
N ALA A 329 3.61 -6.83 -5.25
CA ALA A 329 2.56 -6.91 -6.25
C ALA A 329 1.25 -7.48 -5.67
N ALA A 330 1.34 -8.48 -4.79
CA ALA A 330 0.19 -9.10 -4.15
C ALA A 330 -0.59 -8.13 -3.26
N VAL A 331 0.11 -7.39 -2.38
CA VAL A 331 -0.55 -6.41 -1.50
C VAL A 331 -1.16 -5.26 -2.30
N LYS A 332 -0.44 -4.71 -3.31
CA LYS A 332 -0.96 -3.65 -4.17
C LYS A 332 -2.15 -4.09 -5.02
N TYR A 333 -2.27 -5.39 -5.30
CA TYR A 333 -3.44 -5.97 -5.98
C TYR A 333 -4.62 -6.17 -5.02
N LEU A 334 -4.42 -6.93 -3.94
CA LEU A 334 -5.52 -7.46 -3.13
C LEU A 334 -6.14 -6.41 -2.21
N LEU A 335 -5.31 -5.58 -1.56
CA LEU A 335 -5.77 -4.65 -0.53
C LEU A 335 -6.78 -3.61 -1.07
N PRO A 336 -6.49 -2.90 -2.18
CA PRO A 336 -7.49 -2.04 -2.85
C PRO A 336 -8.85 -2.67 -3.12
N LYS A 337 -8.84 -3.93 -3.58
CA LYS A 337 -10.06 -4.68 -3.92
C LYS A 337 -10.89 -4.92 -2.66
N LEU A 338 -10.25 -5.42 -1.59
CA LEU A 338 -10.90 -5.65 -0.30
C LEU A 338 -11.45 -4.35 0.30
N LEU A 339 -10.69 -3.25 0.25
CA LEU A 339 -11.15 -1.96 0.77
C LEU A 339 -12.33 -1.38 -0.01
N THR A 340 -12.33 -1.53 -1.34
CA THR A 340 -13.45 -1.05 -2.18
C THR A 340 -14.74 -1.81 -1.87
N GLU A 341 -14.65 -3.14 -1.75
CA GLU A 341 -15.78 -3.99 -1.35
C GLU A 341 -16.26 -3.65 0.07
N THR A 342 -15.32 -3.48 1.01
CA THR A 342 -15.63 -3.09 2.40
C THR A 342 -16.34 -1.74 2.46
N ALA A 343 -15.86 -0.75 1.72
CA ALA A 343 -16.47 0.58 1.69
C ALA A 343 -17.88 0.54 1.10
N TYR A 344 -18.12 -0.31 0.09
CA TYR A 344 -19.45 -0.56 -0.43
C TYR A 344 -20.36 -1.18 0.63
N ASP A 345 -19.93 -2.22 1.33
CA ASP A 345 -20.73 -2.87 2.37
C ASP A 345 -21.07 -1.90 3.52
N LEU A 346 -20.10 -1.06 3.94
CA LEU A 346 -20.32 -0.02 4.94
C LEU A 346 -21.32 1.05 4.47
N SER A 347 -21.37 1.37 3.18
CA SER A 347 -22.36 2.31 2.63
C SER A 347 -23.80 1.80 2.80
N ILE A 348 -24.00 0.48 2.75
CA ILE A 348 -25.30 -0.16 2.98
C ILE A 348 -25.72 0.05 4.44
N VAL A 349 -24.78 -0.02 5.39
CA VAL A 349 -25.05 0.25 6.81
C VAL A 349 -25.52 1.69 7.01
N LEU A 350 -24.89 2.67 6.36
CA LEU A 350 -25.26 4.09 6.47
C LEU A 350 -26.66 4.42 5.90
N GLY A 351 -27.14 3.61 4.95
CA GLY A 351 -28.42 3.81 4.29
C GLY A 351 -28.52 5.21 3.65
N ALA A 352 -29.64 5.90 3.84
CA ALA A 352 -29.86 7.23 3.24
C ALA A 352 -28.87 8.31 3.72
N ASN A 353 -28.15 8.12 4.84
CA ASN A 353 -27.13 9.09 5.26
C ASN A 353 -25.90 9.06 4.36
N PHE A 354 -25.74 8.02 3.53
CA PHE A 354 -24.75 8.02 2.46
C PHE A 354 -24.92 9.20 1.48
N TYR A 355 -26.11 9.81 1.36
CA TYR A 355 -26.32 10.98 0.50
C TYR A 355 -25.87 12.31 1.13
N VAL A 356 -25.54 12.33 2.43
CA VAL A 356 -25.16 13.55 3.17
C VAL A 356 -23.71 13.92 2.88
N ARG A 357 -23.49 15.15 2.37
CA ARG A 357 -22.19 15.61 1.84
C ARG A 357 -21.31 16.41 2.81
N ASN A 358 -21.72 16.59 4.06
CA ASN A 358 -20.96 17.31 5.10
C ASN A 358 -20.54 16.38 6.25
N GLY A 359 -19.63 16.85 7.10
CA GLY A 359 -19.13 16.10 8.26
C GLY A 359 -18.63 14.70 7.92
N ALA A 360 -18.83 13.75 8.84
CA ALA A 360 -18.33 12.38 8.71
C ALA A 360 -18.89 11.64 7.48
N TYR A 361 -20.15 11.87 7.11
CA TYR A 361 -20.75 11.22 5.93
C TYR A 361 -20.22 11.78 4.61
N GLY A 362 -19.96 13.10 4.55
CA GLY A 362 -19.27 13.71 3.42
C GLY A 362 -17.86 13.15 3.25
N ALA A 363 -17.13 13.01 4.36
CA ALA A 363 -15.79 12.42 4.36
C ALA A 363 -15.80 10.95 3.95
N PHE A 364 -16.79 10.17 4.40
CA PHE A 364 -17.00 8.80 3.94
C PHE A 364 -17.17 8.73 2.42
N GLN A 365 -18.06 9.55 1.84
CA GLN A 365 -18.26 9.61 0.38
C GLN A 365 -16.97 9.99 -0.35
N LYS A 366 -16.22 10.94 0.20
CA LYS A 366 -14.93 11.35 -0.35
C LYS A 366 -13.94 10.19 -0.35
N HIS A 367 -13.77 9.47 0.77
CA HIS A 367 -12.91 8.28 0.81
C HIS A 367 -13.34 7.20 -0.18
N VAL A 368 -14.65 6.95 -0.33
CA VAL A 368 -15.18 6.00 -1.34
C VAL A 368 -14.78 6.40 -2.76
N ARG A 369 -14.80 7.69 -3.10
CA ARG A 369 -14.36 8.19 -4.42
C ARG A 369 -12.84 8.14 -4.60
N ASP A 370 -12.08 8.38 -3.53
CA ASP A 370 -10.62 8.45 -3.57
C ASP A 370 -9.98 7.07 -3.70
N LEU A 371 -10.55 6.04 -3.05
CA LEU A 371 -9.99 4.69 -2.98
C LEU A 371 -9.67 4.09 -4.37
N PRO A 372 -10.59 4.08 -5.36
CA PRO A 372 -10.28 3.57 -6.70
C PRO A 372 -9.15 4.34 -7.38
N MET A 373 -9.06 5.66 -7.18
CA MET A 373 -8.05 6.49 -7.84
C MET A 373 -6.63 6.21 -7.32
N ILE A 374 -6.48 6.04 -6.01
CA ILE A 374 -5.18 5.72 -5.42
C ILE A 374 -4.74 4.31 -5.84
N SER A 375 -5.71 3.43 -6.05
CA SER A 375 -5.48 2.05 -6.49
C SER A 375 -5.04 1.96 -7.95
N LEU A 376 -5.52 2.88 -8.80
CA LEU A 376 -5.13 3.02 -10.22
C LEU A 376 -3.77 3.71 -10.42
N GLY A 377 -3.26 4.45 -9.43
CA GLY A 377 -1.95 5.11 -9.49
C GLY A 377 -0.77 4.13 -9.54
N HIS A 378 0.27 4.51 -10.32
CA HIS A 378 1.53 3.78 -10.55
C HIS A 378 1.34 2.26 -10.67
N ALA A 379 0.94 1.83 -11.87
CA ALA A 379 0.62 0.45 -12.24
C ALA A 379 -0.64 -0.11 -11.54
N GLY A 380 -1.74 -0.15 -12.29
CA GLY A 380 -3.03 -0.66 -11.83
C GLY A 380 -3.06 -2.17 -11.58
N THR A 381 -4.21 -2.67 -11.14
CA THR A 381 -4.48 -4.08 -10.80
C THR A 381 -3.89 -5.09 -11.79
N ALA A 382 -4.11 -4.88 -13.09
CA ALA A 382 -3.62 -5.76 -14.15
C ALA A 382 -2.08 -5.81 -14.22
N ALA A 383 -1.39 -4.70 -13.95
CA ALA A 383 0.07 -4.66 -13.97
C ALA A 383 0.70 -5.38 -12.76
N CYS A 384 0.02 -5.36 -11.62
CA CYS A 384 0.42 -6.18 -10.46
C CYS A 384 0.26 -7.67 -10.77
N GLN A 385 -0.85 -8.08 -11.37
CA GLN A 385 -1.06 -9.47 -11.79
C GLN A 385 -0.06 -9.89 -12.89
N ALA A 386 0.25 -9.02 -13.85
CA ALA A 386 1.28 -9.26 -14.86
C ALA A 386 2.70 -9.37 -14.27
N THR A 387 2.93 -8.85 -13.07
CA THR A 387 4.18 -9.08 -12.30
C THR A 387 4.15 -10.47 -11.66
N ILE A 388 3.02 -10.91 -11.12
CA ILE A 388 2.87 -12.18 -10.38
C ILE A 388 2.85 -13.39 -11.33
N ILE A 389 1.94 -13.39 -12.32
CA ILE A 389 1.60 -14.55 -13.16
C ILE A 389 2.84 -15.24 -13.77
N PRO A 390 3.79 -14.52 -14.41
CA PRO A 390 4.94 -15.17 -15.04
C PRO A 390 5.87 -15.91 -14.06
N GLN A 391 5.85 -15.55 -12.78
CA GLN A 391 6.72 -16.12 -11.75
C GLN A 391 6.14 -17.40 -11.14
N LEU A 392 4.82 -17.56 -11.13
CA LEU A 392 4.13 -18.66 -10.45
C LEU A 392 4.58 -20.07 -10.88
N PRO A 393 4.75 -20.40 -12.17
CA PRO A 393 5.17 -21.74 -12.58
C PRO A 393 6.57 -22.14 -12.09
N ARG A 394 7.45 -21.14 -11.86
CA ARG A 394 8.78 -21.39 -11.27
C ARG A 394 8.63 -21.59 -9.77
N LEU A 395 7.97 -20.68 -9.07
CA LEU A 395 7.80 -20.75 -7.61
C LEU A 395 7.07 -22.03 -7.18
N ALA A 396 6.00 -22.42 -7.89
CA ALA A 396 5.28 -23.67 -7.66
C ALA A 396 6.13 -24.94 -7.83
N ARG A 397 7.23 -24.88 -8.60
CA ARG A 397 8.16 -26.01 -8.77
C ARG A 397 9.29 -26.02 -7.77
N THR A 398 9.79 -24.86 -7.37
CA THR A 398 11.09 -24.76 -6.67
C THR A 398 11.02 -24.15 -5.28
N ALA A 399 9.94 -23.44 -4.94
CA ALA A 399 9.87 -22.63 -3.72
C ALA A 399 8.72 -23.06 -2.79
N TRP A 400 7.59 -23.51 -3.35
CA TRP A 400 6.45 -23.98 -2.57
C TRP A 400 6.72 -25.40 -2.05
N PHE A 401 6.36 -25.66 -0.79
CA PHE A 401 6.58 -26.93 -0.09
C PHE A 401 8.07 -27.28 0.11
N THR A 402 8.86 -26.30 0.55
CA THR A 402 10.31 -26.50 0.81
C THR A 402 10.62 -26.75 2.30
N GLY A 403 9.61 -26.74 3.18
CA GLY A 403 9.77 -26.80 4.63
C GLY A 403 10.43 -25.56 5.25
N LYS A 404 10.78 -24.55 4.45
CA LYS A 404 11.39 -23.29 4.92
C LYS A 404 10.32 -22.20 5.00
N GLY A 405 9.77 -22.04 6.21
CA GLY A 405 8.83 -20.96 6.51
C GLY A 405 9.46 -19.57 6.44
N ALA A 406 8.59 -18.56 6.46
CA ALA A 406 8.98 -17.15 6.56
C ALA A 406 9.75 -16.87 7.85
N PRO A 407 10.75 -15.96 7.82
CA PRO A 407 11.38 -15.51 9.05
C PRO A 407 10.33 -14.82 9.94
N GLU A 408 10.33 -15.13 11.25
CA GLU A 408 9.41 -14.57 12.24
C GLU A 408 9.34 -13.05 12.22
N GLY A 409 10.45 -12.41 11.86
CA GLY A 409 10.57 -10.98 11.69
C GLY A 409 9.59 -10.42 10.68
N LEU A 410 8.98 -11.17 9.76
CA LEU A 410 7.92 -10.66 8.87
C LEU A 410 6.61 -10.36 9.60
N PHE A 411 6.40 -10.95 10.78
CA PHE A 411 5.11 -10.96 11.47
C PHE A 411 5.11 -10.24 12.81
N ARG A 412 6.30 -10.00 13.39
CA ARG A 412 6.44 -9.24 14.64
C ARG A 412 6.34 -7.74 14.37
N ILE A 413 5.20 -7.17 14.74
CA ILE A 413 4.79 -5.80 14.36
C ILE A 413 5.71 -4.70 14.90
N ARG A 414 6.40 -4.94 16.03
CA ARG A 414 7.23 -3.94 16.74
C ARG A 414 8.72 -4.27 16.72
N ASP A 415 9.13 -5.39 16.12
CA ASP A 415 10.54 -5.79 16.06
C ASP A 415 11.36 -4.86 15.14
N GLY A 416 12.64 -4.71 15.49
CA GLY A 416 13.67 -4.09 14.65
C GLY A 416 13.77 -4.74 13.26
N LEU A 417 14.30 -4.00 12.28
CA LEU A 417 14.58 -4.50 10.94
C LEU A 417 16.02 -4.16 10.52
N PRO A 418 16.65 -4.98 9.69
CA PRO A 418 17.91 -4.60 9.07
C PRO A 418 17.70 -3.41 8.11
N PRO A 419 18.75 -2.62 7.81
CA PRO A 419 18.67 -1.53 6.83
C PRO A 419 18.15 -2.01 5.47
N LEU A 420 17.47 -1.12 4.76
CA LEU A 420 17.03 -1.36 3.39
C LEU A 420 18.25 -1.54 2.47
N ASP A 421 18.29 -2.63 1.72
CA ASP A 421 19.31 -2.86 0.68
C ASP A 421 18.63 -3.03 -0.69
N PRO A 422 18.48 -1.94 -1.46
CA PRO A 422 17.85 -2.00 -2.78
C PRO A 422 18.59 -2.90 -3.77
N ALA A 423 19.89 -3.19 -3.56
CA ALA A 423 20.68 -4.03 -4.46
C ALA A 423 20.24 -5.50 -4.44
N ARG A 424 19.61 -5.96 -3.34
CA ARG A 424 19.06 -7.32 -3.20
C ARG A 424 17.67 -7.49 -3.83
N LEU A 425 17.03 -6.41 -4.25
CA LEU A 425 15.73 -6.49 -4.94
C LEU A 425 15.93 -7.07 -6.35
N VAL A 426 15.30 -8.22 -6.60
CA VAL A 426 15.37 -8.93 -7.89
C VAL A 426 14.02 -8.90 -8.60
N LEU A 427 14.01 -8.95 -9.93
CA LEU A 427 12.76 -8.93 -10.70
C LEU A 427 11.97 -10.24 -10.62
N VAL A 428 12.67 -11.36 -10.46
CA VAL A 428 12.08 -12.71 -10.42
C VAL A 428 12.45 -13.36 -9.10
N ALA A 429 11.43 -13.61 -8.28
CA ALA A 429 11.61 -14.20 -6.97
C ALA A 429 12.22 -15.61 -7.07
N GLY A 430 13.24 -15.85 -6.24
CA GLY A 430 13.88 -17.16 -6.11
C GLY A 430 13.23 -18.05 -5.03
N SER A 431 12.47 -17.44 -4.12
CA SER A 431 11.84 -18.06 -2.96
C SER A 431 10.46 -17.45 -2.70
N ASP A 432 9.65 -18.16 -1.91
CA ASP A 432 8.31 -17.74 -1.50
C ASP A 432 8.02 -18.32 -0.10
N ALA A 433 8.77 -17.82 0.88
CA ALA A 433 8.72 -18.32 2.25
C ALA A 433 7.39 -17.99 2.95
N LEU A 434 6.69 -16.94 2.51
CA LEU A 434 5.39 -16.57 3.07
C LEU A 434 4.37 -17.65 2.75
N ILE A 435 4.17 -18.01 1.47
CA ILE A 435 3.20 -19.06 1.14
C ILE A 435 3.64 -20.44 1.66
N ALA A 436 4.94 -20.70 1.72
CA ALA A 436 5.47 -21.93 2.29
C ALA A 436 5.14 -22.10 3.78
N SER A 437 4.79 -21.01 4.49
CA SER A 437 4.37 -21.06 5.89
C SER A 437 2.98 -21.68 6.10
N LEU A 438 2.25 -21.95 5.02
CA LEU A 438 1.02 -22.75 5.07
C LEU A 438 1.30 -24.25 5.18
N GLU A 439 2.46 -24.73 4.73
CA GLU A 439 2.81 -26.14 4.79
C GLU A 439 2.81 -26.66 6.24
N GLY A 440 1.95 -27.63 6.54
CA GLY A 440 1.84 -28.21 7.89
C GLY A 440 1.20 -27.28 8.91
N ALA A 441 0.54 -26.19 8.48
CA ALA A 441 -0.13 -25.27 9.38
C ALA A 441 -1.28 -25.95 10.14
N ALA A 442 -2.08 -26.80 9.47
CA ALA A 442 -3.17 -27.54 10.09
C ALA A 442 -2.65 -28.53 11.14
N GLU A 443 -1.56 -29.24 10.85
CA GLU A 443 -0.92 -30.15 11.81
C GLU A 443 -0.35 -29.40 13.02
N SER A 444 0.30 -28.24 12.81
CA SER A 444 0.80 -27.40 13.89
C SER A 444 -0.35 -26.91 14.80
N ILE A 445 -1.46 -26.45 14.23
CA ILE A 445 -2.65 -26.00 14.97
C ILE A 445 -3.28 -27.13 15.78
N ALA A 446 -3.42 -28.32 15.19
CA ALA A 446 -3.96 -29.48 15.88
C ALA A 446 -3.03 -29.99 17.01
N GLY A 447 -1.71 -29.81 16.85
CA GLY A 447 -0.70 -30.28 17.78
C GLY A 447 -0.13 -29.18 18.68
N THR A 448 0.99 -28.59 18.27
CA THR A 448 1.82 -27.71 19.10
C THR A 448 1.14 -26.39 19.46
N GLU A 449 0.29 -25.87 18.58
CA GLU A 449 -0.42 -24.60 18.74
C GLU A 449 -1.83 -24.78 19.32
N GLY A 450 -2.30 -26.02 19.55
CA GLY A 450 -3.66 -26.30 20.02
C GLY A 450 -3.98 -25.66 21.38
N ARG A 451 -2.98 -25.52 22.26
CA ARG A 451 -3.15 -24.78 23.52
C ARG A 451 -3.40 -23.28 23.30
N ARG A 452 -2.77 -22.67 22.29
CA ARG A 452 -2.97 -21.26 21.92
C ARG A 452 -4.30 -21.06 21.21
N ALA A 453 -4.70 -22.01 20.37
CA ALA A 453 -5.98 -21.97 19.66
C ALA A 453 -7.18 -22.25 20.59
N GLY A 454 -7.01 -23.02 21.66
CA GLY A 454 -8.05 -23.27 22.65
C GLY A 454 -9.31 -23.87 22.03
N GLU A 455 -10.48 -23.29 22.31
CA GLU A 455 -11.76 -23.73 21.73
C GLU A 455 -11.84 -23.58 20.20
N TYR A 456 -10.97 -22.76 19.60
CA TYR A 456 -10.91 -22.56 18.15
C TYR A 456 -10.06 -23.61 17.42
N THR A 457 -9.43 -24.56 18.13
CA THR A 457 -8.50 -25.53 17.54
C THR A 457 -9.11 -26.28 16.35
N GLU A 458 -10.34 -26.80 16.49
CA GLU A 458 -11.00 -27.56 15.41
C GLU A 458 -11.28 -26.70 14.18
N ALA A 459 -11.88 -25.52 14.39
CA ALA A 459 -12.22 -24.60 13.31
C ALA A 459 -10.95 -24.08 12.60
N LEU A 460 -9.93 -23.68 13.34
CA LEU A 460 -8.66 -23.21 12.78
C LEU A 460 -7.91 -24.33 12.05
N THR A 461 -7.94 -25.58 12.55
CA THR A 461 -7.37 -26.73 11.85
C THR A 461 -8.06 -26.95 10.50
N THR A 462 -9.39 -26.87 10.46
CA THR A 462 -10.17 -27.02 9.22
C THR A 462 -9.89 -25.90 8.23
N LEU A 463 -9.83 -24.66 8.70
CA LEU A 463 -9.52 -23.50 7.86
C LEU A 463 -8.09 -23.56 7.32
N ALA A 464 -7.12 -23.93 8.14
CA ALA A 464 -5.72 -24.10 7.70
C ALA A 464 -5.59 -25.25 6.70
N ALA A 465 -6.28 -26.38 6.92
CA ALA A 465 -6.31 -27.50 5.98
C ALA A 465 -6.88 -27.08 4.63
N ALA A 466 -7.94 -26.28 4.61
CA ALA A 466 -8.51 -25.74 3.36
C ALA A 466 -7.50 -24.86 2.60
N LEU A 467 -6.69 -24.04 3.29
CA LEU A 467 -5.63 -23.25 2.65
C LEU A 467 -4.49 -24.13 2.12
N GLU A 468 -4.14 -25.20 2.83
CA GLU A 468 -3.13 -26.17 2.37
C GLU A 468 -3.59 -26.93 1.13
N ASP A 469 -4.82 -27.43 1.13
CA ASP A 469 -5.42 -28.14 -0.01
C ASP A 469 -5.52 -27.22 -1.23
N GLU A 470 -5.92 -25.97 -0.99
CA GLU A 470 -5.94 -24.93 -2.01
C GLU A 470 -4.55 -24.64 -2.58
N LEU A 471 -3.51 -24.56 -1.72
CA LEU A 471 -2.12 -24.39 -2.17
C LEU A 471 -1.66 -25.58 -3.02
N ARG A 472 -2.02 -26.82 -2.67
CA ARG A 472 -1.70 -28.01 -3.47
C ARG A 472 -2.40 -27.98 -4.83
N SER A 473 -3.69 -27.63 -4.87
CA SER A 473 -4.46 -27.44 -6.10
C SER A 473 -3.81 -26.36 -6.99
N LEU A 474 -3.50 -25.20 -6.42
CA LEU A 474 -2.87 -24.09 -7.11
C LEU A 474 -1.48 -24.47 -7.67
N GLN A 475 -0.70 -25.25 -6.92
CA GLN A 475 0.61 -25.73 -7.36
C GLN A 475 0.49 -26.57 -8.64
N ALA A 476 -0.49 -27.47 -8.71
CA ALA A 476 -0.72 -28.29 -9.89
C ALA A 476 -1.08 -27.41 -11.11
N GLU A 477 -2.01 -26.47 -10.94
CA GLU A 477 -2.43 -25.56 -12.02
C GLU A 477 -1.31 -24.63 -12.49
N CYS A 478 -0.45 -24.15 -11.59
CA CYS A 478 0.72 -23.33 -11.93
C CYS A 478 1.76 -24.13 -12.74
N ARG A 479 1.94 -25.42 -12.44
CA ARG A 479 2.86 -26.30 -13.17
C ARG A 479 2.38 -26.55 -14.60
N ASP A 480 1.08 -26.67 -14.79
CA ASP A 480 0.42 -26.93 -16.08
C ASP A 480 0.13 -25.66 -16.89
N MET A 481 0.51 -24.48 -16.38
CA MET A 481 0.25 -23.19 -17.03
C MET A 481 0.94 -23.11 -18.40
N ALA A 482 0.18 -22.84 -19.45
CA ALA A 482 0.71 -22.76 -20.81
C ALA A 482 1.71 -21.58 -20.98
N PRO A 483 2.72 -21.67 -21.87
CA PRO A 483 3.67 -20.57 -22.08
C PRO A 483 3.01 -19.24 -22.43
N LYS A 484 1.94 -19.24 -23.23
CA LYS A 484 1.18 -18.04 -23.59
C LYS A 484 0.59 -17.32 -22.37
N ASP A 485 0.20 -18.09 -21.35
CA ASP A 485 -0.44 -17.58 -20.14
C ASP A 485 0.53 -16.86 -19.21
N ARG A 486 1.83 -16.92 -19.52
CA ARG A 486 2.92 -16.26 -18.77
C ARG A 486 3.33 -14.93 -19.41
N THR A 487 2.53 -14.42 -20.33
CA THR A 487 2.81 -13.20 -21.10
C THR A 487 1.69 -12.18 -20.92
N VAL A 488 1.78 -11.05 -21.61
CA VAL A 488 0.70 -10.06 -21.69
C VAL A 488 -0.61 -10.62 -22.28
N LEU A 489 -0.56 -11.79 -22.93
CA LEU A 489 -1.71 -12.50 -23.49
C LEU A 489 -2.33 -13.52 -22.50
N ALA A 490 -2.08 -13.34 -21.20
CA ALA A 490 -2.59 -14.23 -20.15
C ALA A 490 -4.11 -14.41 -20.22
N SER A 491 -4.58 -15.66 -20.13
CA SER A 491 -6.02 -15.99 -20.12
C SER A 491 -6.68 -15.61 -18.79
N PRO A 492 -8.02 -15.49 -18.75
CA PRO A 492 -8.76 -15.30 -17.50
C PRO A 492 -8.44 -16.35 -16.42
N LYS A 493 -8.10 -17.59 -16.82
CA LYS A 493 -7.68 -18.64 -15.89
C LYS A 493 -6.38 -18.25 -15.16
N ALA A 494 -5.41 -17.69 -15.86
CA ALA A 494 -4.14 -17.25 -15.25
C ALA A 494 -4.35 -16.11 -14.24
N TYR A 495 -5.27 -15.19 -14.54
CA TYR A 495 -5.67 -14.14 -13.59
C TYR A 495 -6.39 -14.71 -12.36
N ALA A 496 -7.25 -15.72 -12.51
CA ALA A 496 -7.88 -16.41 -11.38
C ALA A 496 -6.86 -17.15 -10.50
N ILE A 497 -5.84 -17.77 -11.11
CA ILE A 497 -4.70 -18.36 -10.39
C ILE A 497 -3.97 -17.29 -9.56
N ALA A 498 -3.71 -16.11 -10.12
CA ALA A 498 -3.09 -15.01 -9.37
C ALA A 498 -3.99 -14.51 -8.23
N ASP A 499 -5.31 -14.42 -8.41
CA ASP A 499 -6.25 -14.03 -7.34
C ASP A 499 -6.17 -15.00 -6.15
N ARG A 500 -6.26 -16.31 -6.43
CA ARG A 500 -6.14 -17.38 -5.43
C ARG A 500 -4.79 -17.35 -4.71
N TYR A 501 -3.68 -17.16 -5.45
CA TYR A 501 -2.35 -16.98 -4.88
C TYR A 501 -2.30 -15.83 -3.87
N THR A 502 -2.85 -14.66 -4.20
CA THR A 502 -2.84 -13.51 -3.29
C THR A 502 -3.69 -13.71 -2.03
N LEU A 503 -4.81 -14.44 -2.13
CA LEU A 503 -5.63 -14.82 -0.98
C LEU A 503 -4.89 -15.79 -0.06
N LEU A 504 -4.13 -16.75 -0.60
CA LEU A 504 -3.28 -17.64 0.18
C LEU A 504 -2.17 -16.88 0.91
N LEU A 505 -1.52 -15.90 0.24
CA LEU A 505 -0.53 -15.04 0.90
C LEU A 505 -1.13 -14.25 2.06
N ALA A 506 -2.36 -13.74 1.91
CA ALA A 506 -3.07 -13.05 2.98
C ALA A 506 -3.36 -14.00 4.17
N GLY A 507 -3.77 -15.24 3.90
CA GLY A 507 -3.98 -16.27 4.92
C GLY A 507 -2.69 -16.63 5.67
N ALA A 508 -1.60 -16.80 4.93
CA ALA A 508 -0.28 -17.03 5.50
C ALA A 508 0.19 -15.86 6.38
N ALA A 509 -0.06 -14.62 5.95
CA ALA A 509 0.26 -13.43 6.73
C ALA A 509 -0.55 -13.34 8.03
N CYS A 510 -1.86 -13.63 7.99
CA CYS A 510 -2.71 -13.66 9.19
C CYS A 510 -2.24 -14.72 10.19
N LEU A 511 -1.97 -15.94 9.72
CA LEU A 511 -1.40 -17.02 10.54
C LEU A 511 -0.07 -16.62 11.16
N GLY A 512 0.81 -16.02 10.36
CA GLY A 512 2.10 -15.53 10.81
C GLY A 512 1.97 -14.49 11.91
N VAL A 513 1.12 -13.47 11.74
CA VAL A 513 0.88 -12.43 12.76
C VAL A 513 0.36 -13.07 14.05
N TRP A 514 -0.68 -13.91 13.98
CA TRP A 514 -1.22 -14.57 15.17
C TRP A 514 -0.19 -15.43 15.90
N ARG A 515 0.65 -16.18 15.19
CA ARG A 515 1.67 -17.07 15.79
C ARG A 515 2.75 -16.32 16.57
N HIS A 516 3.10 -15.11 16.12
CA HIS A 516 4.27 -14.38 16.62
C HIS A 516 3.93 -13.19 17.51
N GLN A 517 2.66 -13.03 17.92
CA GLN A 517 2.30 -12.06 18.95
C GLN A 517 2.41 -12.65 20.35
N ASP A 518 2.86 -11.84 21.30
CA ASP A 518 2.89 -12.18 22.71
C ASP A 518 1.52 -11.83 23.35
N PRO A 519 0.83 -12.77 24.03
CA PRO A 519 -0.40 -12.46 24.76
C PRO A 519 -0.27 -11.38 25.83
N ASP A 520 0.93 -11.19 26.40
CA ASP A 520 1.18 -10.17 27.43
C ASP A 520 1.36 -8.77 26.82
N ASP A 521 1.86 -8.68 25.59
CA ASP A 521 2.04 -7.41 24.87
C ASP A 521 0.81 -7.00 24.04
N ASP A 522 0.15 -7.96 23.40
CA ASP A 522 -0.99 -7.71 22.50
C ASP A 522 -2.04 -8.84 22.61
N PRO A 523 -2.93 -8.77 23.62
CA PRO A 523 -3.89 -9.84 23.91
C PRO A 523 -4.91 -10.03 22.78
N PHE A 524 -5.24 -8.96 22.03
CA PHE A 524 -6.15 -9.06 20.90
C PHE A 524 -5.51 -9.85 19.75
N LEU A 525 -4.31 -9.46 19.30
CA LEU A 525 -3.67 -10.15 18.18
C LEU A 525 -3.19 -11.56 18.55
N ALA A 526 -2.94 -11.84 19.83
CA ALA A 526 -2.67 -13.19 20.30
C ALA A 526 -3.92 -14.09 20.38
N SER A 527 -5.12 -13.51 20.45
CA SER A 527 -6.39 -14.25 20.49
C SER A 527 -6.68 -14.98 19.16
N PRO A 528 -7.20 -16.21 19.20
CA PRO A 528 -7.54 -16.96 17.98
C PRO A 528 -8.82 -16.46 17.27
N ALA A 529 -9.66 -15.64 17.93
CA ALA A 529 -10.97 -15.28 17.40
C ALA A 529 -10.90 -14.44 16.11
N TRP A 530 -10.04 -13.43 16.07
CA TRP A 530 -9.85 -12.60 14.88
C TRP A 530 -9.23 -13.40 13.73
N LEU A 531 -8.29 -14.31 14.05
CA LEU A 531 -7.68 -15.19 13.06
C LEU A 531 -8.75 -16.10 12.44
N ALA A 532 -9.60 -16.72 13.26
CA ALA A 532 -10.66 -17.59 12.77
C ALA A 532 -11.64 -16.84 11.87
N ALA A 533 -12.01 -15.61 12.22
CA ALA A 533 -12.82 -14.74 11.38
C ALA A 533 -12.12 -14.40 10.05
N ALA A 534 -10.83 -14.03 10.11
CA ALA A 534 -10.02 -13.70 8.95
C ALA A 534 -9.90 -14.88 7.96
N LEU A 535 -9.51 -16.05 8.46
CA LEU A 535 -9.37 -17.25 7.65
C LEU A 535 -10.72 -17.71 7.09
N THR A 536 -11.82 -17.60 7.86
CA THR A 536 -13.17 -17.89 7.37
C THR A 536 -13.52 -17.03 6.15
N ARG A 537 -13.20 -15.73 6.17
CA ARG A 537 -13.45 -14.83 5.03
C ARG A 537 -12.61 -15.21 3.82
N LEU A 538 -11.33 -15.52 4.01
CA LEU A 538 -10.42 -15.92 2.93
C LEU A 538 -10.82 -17.26 2.30
N VAL A 539 -11.07 -18.28 3.12
CA VAL A 539 -11.53 -19.61 2.69
C VAL A 539 -12.87 -19.52 1.96
N LYS A 540 -13.79 -18.64 2.41
CA LYS A 540 -15.05 -18.36 1.71
C LYS A 540 -14.82 -17.79 0.31
N ARG A 541 -13.88 -16.86 0.16
CA ARG A 541 -13.52 -16.27 -1.15
C ARG A 541 -12.89 -17.28 -2.09
N LEU A 542 -12.18 -18.27 -1.54
CA LEU A 542 -11.62 -19.40 -2.28
C LEU A 542 -12.66 -20.47 -2.65
N GLY A 543 -13.90 -20.34 -2.17
CA GLY A 543 -15.01 -21.25 -2.50
C GLY A 543 -14.98 -22.58 -1.74
N HIS A 544 -14.26 -22.66 -0.63
CA HIS A 544 -14.14 -23.86 0.18
C HIS A 544 -15.21 -23.93 1.29
N PRO A 545 -15.57 -25.13 1.78
CA PRO A 545 -16.47 -25.30 2.92
C PRO A 545 -15.95 -24.60 4.19
N LEU A 546 -16.86 -24.08 5.00
CA LEU A 546 -16.53 -23.35 6.23
C LEU A 546 -16.93 -24.17 7.46
N PRO A 547 -16.07 -24.25 8.50
CA PRO A 547 -16.46 -24.82 9.77
C PRO A 547 -17.42 -23.90 10.53
N LYS A 548 -18.08 -24.44 11.55
CA LYS A 548 -18.76 -23.60 12.56
C LYS A 548 -17.69 -23.01 13.48
N LEU A 549 -17.73 -21.69 13.69
CA LEU A 549 -16.89 -21.04 14.71
C LEU A 549 -17.52 -21.18 16.12
N PRO A 550 -16.70 -21.15 17.19
CA PRO A 550 -17.18 -21.12 18.57
C PRO A 550 -18.21 -20.01 18.82
N ASP A 551 -19.19 -20.27 19.69
CA ASP A 551 -20.25 -19.29 19.96
C ASP A 551 -19.67 -18.02 20.58
N GLY A 552 -20.18 -16.85 20.18
CA GLY A 552 -19.73 -15.55 20.73
C GLY A 552 -18.49 -14.94 20.07
N TRP A 553 -17.84 -15.60 19.10
CA TRP A 553 -16.70 -15.04 18.36
C TRP A 553 -16.98 -13.64 17.79
N GLU A 554 -18.17 -13.43 17.24
CA GLU A 554 -18.58 -12.15 16.65
C GLU A 554 -18.68 -11.04 17.71
N ASN A 555 -19.12 -11.38 18.94
CA ASN A 555 -19.15 -10.43 20.04
C ASN A 555 -17.74 -10.01 20.47
N GLN A 556 -16.76 -10.92 20.41
CA GLN A 556 -15.37 -10.58 20.76
C GLN A 556 -14.81 -9.52 19.80
N LEU A 557 -14.97 -9.72 18.49
CA LEU A 557 -14.53 -8.73 17.50
C LEU A 557 -15.33 -7.44 17.57
N LEU A 558 -16.65 -7.52 17.78
CA LEU A 558 -17.47 -6.33 17.93
C LEU A 558 -17.04 -5.50 19.15
N ASN A 559 -16.77 -6.16 20.29
CA ASN A 559 -16.30 -5.46 21.49
C ASN A 559 -14.96 -4.75 21.22
N GLU A 560 -14.04 -5.39 20.48
CA GLU A 560 -12.79 -4.74 20.08
C GLU A 560 -13.05 -3.50 19.20
N VAL A 561 -13.96 -3.60 18.23
CA VAL A 561 -14.34 -2.47 17.37
C VAL A 561 -14.89 -1.31 18.20
N LEU A 562 -15.75 -1.61 19.18
CA LEU A 562 -16.37 -0.59 20.04
C LEU A 562 -15.36 0.01 21.02
N ASN A 563 -14.47 -0.79 21.59
CA ASN A 563 -13.41 -0.30 22.49
C ASN A 563 -12.52 0.70 21.74
N ARG A 564 -12.04 0.33 20.55
CA ARG A 564 -11.23 1.23 19.70
C ARG A 564 -12.01 2.46 19.20
N TYR A 565 -13.32 2.34 19.03
CA TYR A 565 -14.17 3.48 18.73
C TYR A 565 -14.19 4.47 19.89
N HIS A 566 -14.52 4.01 21.10
CA HIS A 566 -14.69 4.84 22.29
C HIS A 566 -13.38 5.38 22.87
N GLU A 567 -12.28 4.63 22.75
CA GLU A 567 -10.95 5.03 23.23
C GLU A 567 -10.13 5.81 22.20
N ALA A 568 -10.72 6.18 21.06
CA ALA A 568 -10.03 6.88 19.99
C ALA A 568 -8.76 6.14 19.53
N ARG A 569 -8.89 4.86 19.15
CA ARG A 569 -7.77 4.03 18.70
C ARG A 569 -7.98 3.52 17.28
N SER A 570 -6.90 3.34 16.53
CA SER A 570 -6.95 2.86 15.14
C SER A 570 -7.38 1.40 15.04
N TYR A 571 -8.05 1.06 13.93
CA TYR A 571 -8.50 -0.30 13.62
C TYR A 571 -7.41 -1.19 13.00
N ASP A 572 -6.15 -0.79 13.12
CA ASP A 572 -5.01 -1.47 12.53
C ASP A 572 -4.29 -2.40 13.51
N LEU A 573 -3.24 -3.11 13.07
CA LEU A 573 -2.49 -4.03 13.94
C LEU A 573 -1.79 -3.33 15.11
N TYR A 574 -1.62 -2.01 15.05
CA TYR A 574 -0.85 -1.26 16.03
C TYR A 574 -1.71 -0.70 17.15
N ASP A 575 -3.04 -0.64 16.96
CA ASP A 575 -4.01 -0.13 17.93
C ASP A 575 -3.57 1.23 18.49
N THR A 576 -3.22 2.14 17.57
CA THR A 576 -2.55 3.41 17.88
C THR A 576 -3.59 4.45 18.29
N PRO A 577 -3.34 5.24 19.36
CA PRO A 577 -4.18 6.39 19.68
C PRO A 577 -4.27 7.37 18.50
N ILE A 578 -5.47 7.83 18.20
CA ILE A 578 -5.78 8.83 17.18
C ILE A 578 -6.42 10.05 17.84
N ALA A 579 -6.41 11.20 17.17
CA ALA A 579 -7.07 12.38 17.69
C ALA A 579 -8.60 12.32 17.44
N GLY A 580 -9.39 12.56 18.48
CA GLY A 580 -10.85 12.56 18.47
C GLY A 580 -11.45 11.69 19.56
#